data_AF-A0A1G9CUL0-F1
#
_entry.id   AF-A0A1G9CUL0-F1
#
_cell.length_a   1.000
_cell.length_b   1.000
_cell.length_c   1.000
_cell.angle_alpha   90.00
_cell.angle_beta   90.00
_cell.angle_gamma   90.00
#
_symmetry.space_group_name_H-M   'P 1'
#
loop_
_entity.id
_entity.type
_entity.pdbx_description
1 polymer ?
#
loop_
_entity_poly.entity_id
_entity_poly.type
_entity_poly.pdbx_seq_one_letter_code
_entity_poly.pdbx_strand_id
1 'polypeptide(L)'
;MLSNRGFSSIELLAAFSILMLIMITLLPTVYVLKKEERILSQRRTVHSSLHDHLLGVLHTDNFHPSAFQEEIGTFTVHFTFTRQDHLIKGCASWNNAKQMEETSCLYGYPSE
;
A
#
# COMPACT_ATOMS: atom_id res chain seq x y z
N MET A 1 -39.46 51.08 -0.63
CA MET A 1 -39.77 49.84 -1.36
C MET A 1 -38.48 49.05 -1.51
N LEU A 2 -38.26 48.00 -0.72
CA LEU A 2 -37.10 47.12 -0.89
C LEU A 2 -37.31 46.29 -2.15
N SER A 3 -36.46 46.52 -3.16
CA SER A 3 -36.46 45.75 -4.41
C SER A 3 -36.08 44.30 -4.12
N ASN A 4 -37.02 43.39 -4.40
CA ASN A 4 -36.77 41.96 -4.43
C ASN A 4 -35.77 41.68 -5.57
N ARG A 5 -34.48 41.57 -5.24
CA ARG A 5 -33.47 41.06 -6.17
C ARG A 5 -33.69 39.56 -6.31
N GLY A 6 -34.59 39.21 -7.22
CA GLY A 6 -34.81 37.82 -7.62
C GLY A 6 -33.47 37.21 -8.04
N PHE A 7 -33.16 36.05 -7.45
CA PHE A 7 -31.95 35.29 -7.72
C PHE A 7 -31.78 35.15 -9.24
N SER A 8 -30.74 35.76 -9.81
CA SER A 8 -30.54 35.76 -11.25
C SER A 8 -30.06 34.37 -11.68
N SER A 9 -30.57 33.85 -12.80
CA SER A 9 -30.15 32.54 -13.34
C SER A 9 -28.64 32.46 -13.57
N ILE A 10 -27.97 33.60 -13.80
CA ILE A 10 -26.51 33.71 -13.94
C ILE A 10 -25.80 33.44 -12.61
N GLU A 11 -26.34 33.91 -11.49
CA GLU A 11 -25.80 33.69 -10.15
C GLU A 11 -25.89 32.20 -9.76
N LEU A 12 -27.01 31.56 -10.11
CA LEU A 12 -27.18 30.12 -9.97
C LEU A 12 -26.17 29.34 -10.82
N LEU A 13 -25.96 29.75 -12.07
CA LEU A 13 -25.02 29.10 -12.98
C LEU A 13 -23.57 29.22 -12.48
N ALA A 14 -23.19 30.40 -11.97
CA ALA A 14 -21.87 30.64 -11.40
C ALA A 14 -21.65 29.77 -10.15
N ALA A 15 -22.61 29.75 -9.22
CA ALA A 15 -22.54 28.92 -8.02
C ALA A 15 -22.47 27.41 -8.36
N PHE A 16 -23.27 26.95 -9.32
CA PHE A 16 -23.25 25.56 -9.79
C PHE A 16 -21.91 25.20 -10.44
N SER A 17 -21.32 26.10 -11.23
CA SER A 17 -20.02 25.88 -11.87
C SER A 17 -18.90 25.72 -10.83
N ILE A 18 -18.91 26.57 -9.79
CA ILE A 18 -17.96 26.47 -8.68
C ILE A 18 -18.14 25.14 -7.93
N LEU A 19 -19.39 24.76 -7.64
CA LEU A 19 -19.70 23.49 -6.99
C LEU A 19 -19.23 22.29 -7.83
N MET A 20 -19.45 22.33 -9.14
CA MET A 20 -18.99 21.30 -10.06
C MET A 20 -17.46 21.21 -10.07
N LEU A 21 -16.74 22.33 -10.09
CA LEU A 21 -15.27 22.34 -10.00
C LEU A 21 -14.76 21.70 -8.70
N ILE A 22 -15.42 22.00 -7.58
CA ILE A 22 -15.10 21.41 -6.28
C ILE A 22 -15.34 19.89 -6.30
N MET A 23 -16.47 19.45 -6.85
CA MET A 23 -16.79 18.01 -6.93
C MET A 23 -15.84 17.26 -7.85
N ILE A 24 -15.52 17.82 -9.02
CA ILE A 24 -14.60 17.21 -10.00
C ILE A 24 -13.18 17.11 -9.43
N THR A 25 -12.76 18.00 -8.54
CA THR A 25 -11.43 17.96 -7.93
C THR A 25 -11.37 17.07 -6.69
N LEU A 26 -12.36 17.17 -5.79
CA LEU A 26 -12.34 16.44 -4.52
C LEU A 26 -12.59 14.94 -4.68
N LEU A 27 -13.53 14.54 -5.54
CA LEU A 27 -13.86 13.12 -5.73
C LEU A 27 -12.67 12.27 -6.17
N PRO A 28 -11.94 12.61 -7.26
CA PRO A 28 -10.77 11.83 -7.66
C PRO A 28 -9.64 11.91 -6.62
N THR A 29 -9.48 13.05 -5.95
CA THR A 29 -8.46 13.21 -4.90
C THR A 29 -8.68 12.23 -3.74
N VAL A 30 -9.92 12.16 -3.23
CA VAL A 30 -10.28 11.23 -2.16
C VAL A 30 -10.11 9.77 -2.62
N TYR A 31 -10.51 9.47 -3.86
CA TYR A 31 -10.33 8.13 -4.43
C TYR A 31 -8.86 7.71 -4.49
N VAL A 32 -7.98 8.59 -4.98
CA VAL A 32 -6.53 8.33 -5.05
C VAL A 32 -5.94 8.18 -3.65
N LEU A 33 -6.30 9.05 -2.71
CA LEU A 33 -5.81 8.96 -1.33
C LEU A 33 -6.17 7.62 -0.69
N LYS A 34 -7.42 7.16 -0.83
CA LYS A 34 -7.84 5.85 -0.31
C LYS A 34 -7.07 4.69 -0.95
N LYS A 35 -6.73 4.81 -2.23
CA LYS A 35 -5.91 3.81 -2.92
C LYS A 35 -4.48 3.77 -2.39
N GLU A 36 -3.85 4.94 -2.17
CA GLU A 36 -2.50 5.01 -1.60
C GLU A 36 -2.46 4.53 -0.15
N GLU A 37 -3.45 4.89 0.67
CA GLU A 37 -3.59 4.36 2.04
C GLU A 37 -3.61 2.82 2.06
N ARG A 38 -4.36 2.21 1.13
CA ARG A 38 -4.42 0.75 1.02
C ARG A 38 -3.08 0.13 0.64
N ILE A 39 -2.33 0.74 -0.29
CA ILE A 39 -1.01 0.27 -0.69
C ILE A 39 -0.03 0.36 0.47
N LEU A 40 -0.03 1.49 1.19
CA LEU A 40 0.83 1.69 2.36
C LEU A 40 0.51 0.69 3.48
N SER A 41 -0.78 0.43 3.71
CA SER A 41 -1.22 -0.59 4.66
C SER A 41 -0.74 -1.98 4.25
N GLN A 42 -0.89 -2.37 2.98
CA GLN A 42 -0.39 -3.66 2.48
C GLN A 42 1.13 -3.78 2.66
N ARG A 43 1.90 -2.76 2.25
CA ARG A 43 3.35 -2.72 2.42
C ARG A 43 3.76 -2.92 3.88
N ARG A 44 3.09 -2.24 4.81
CA ARG A 44 3.38 -2.38 6.24
C ARG A 44 3.12 -3.79 6.74
N THR A 45 1.99 -4.39 6.35
CA THR A 45 1.65 -5.77 6.75
C THR A 45 2.66 -6.77 6.20
N VAL A 46 3.00 -6.68 4.91
CA VAL A 46 3.98 -7.58 4.29
C VAL A 46 5.35 -7.40 4.93
N HIS A 47 5.77 -6.17 5.21
CA HIS A 47 7.05 -5.91 5.84
C HIS A 47 7.13 -6.47 7.27
N SER A 48 6.05 -6.35 8.04
CA SER A 48 5.95 -6.95 9.37
C SER A 48 6.04 -8.47 9.30
N SER A 49 5.25 -9.10 8.43
CA SER A 49 5.28 -10.56 8.23
C SER A 49 6.66 -11.04 7.74
N LEU A 50 7.27 -10.34 6.79
CA LEU A 50 8.63 -10.63 6.33
C LEU A 50 9.64 -10.54 7.47
N HIS A 51 9.51 -9.54 8.34
CA HIS A 51 10.38 -9.38 9.50
C HIS A 51 10.22 -10.55 10.48
N ASP A 52 8.98 -10.93 10.81
CA ASP A 52 8.70 -12.03 11.73
C ASP A 52 9.24 -13.37 11.19
N HIS A 53 9.00 -13.65 9.90
CA HIS A 53 9.54 -14.84 9.23
C HIS A 53 11.08 -14.81 9.19
N LEU A 54 11.67 -13.67 8.85
CA LEU A 54 13.11 -13.52 8.83
C LEU A 54 13.71 -13.78 10.22
N LEU A 55 13.13 -13.24 11.29
CA LEU A 55 13.58 -13.51 12.65
C LEU A 55 13.55 -15.01 12.99
N GLY A 56 12.48 -15.72 12.62
CA GLY A 56 12.42 -17.18 12.82
C GLY A 56 13.53 -17.93 12.09
N VAL A 57 13.80 -17.52 10.85
CA VAL A 57 14.86 -18.09 10.01
C VAL A 57 16.26 -17.78 10.58
N LEU A 58 16.49 -16.58 11.11
CA LEU A 58 17.77 -16.16 11.70
C LEU A 58 18.13 -16.92 12.98
N HIS A 59 17.12 -17.34 13.76
CA HIS A 59 17.29 -18.09 15.02
C HIS A 59 17.35 -19.61 14.81
N THR A 60 17.29 -20.09 13.57
CA THR A 60 17.38 -21.52 13.26
C THR A 60 18.84 -21.90 12.98
N ASP A 61 19.39 -22.82 13.76
CA ASP A 61 20.80 -23.27 13.64
C ASP A 61 21.18 -23.78 12.24
N ASN A 62 20.20 -24.32 11.50
CA ASN A 62 20.39 -24.89 10.17
C ASN A 62 19.57 -24.13 9.12
N PHE A 63 20.08 -22.97 8.69
CA PHE A 63 19.47 -22.24 7.58
C PHE A 63 19.53 -23.03 6.27
N HIS A 64 18.36 -23.24 5.67
CA HIS A 64 18.23 -23.69 4.29
C HIS A 64 17.46 -22.65 3.48
N PRO A 65 17.90 -22.33 2.25
CA PRO A 65 17.13 -21.49 1.35
C PRO A 65 15.72 -22.04 1.17
N SER A 66 14.72 -21.19 1.38
CA SER A 66 13.32 -21.60 1.36
C SER A 66 12.50 -20.58 0.59
N ALA A 67 11.45 -21.07 -0.06
CA ALA A 67 10.47 -20.24 -0.72
C ALA A 67 9.09 -20.81 -0.40
N PHE A 68 8.17 -19.95 -0.01
CA PHE A 68 6.79 -20.34 0.28
C PHE A 68 5.83 -19.20 -0.05
N GLN A 69 4.55 -19.53 -0.03
CA GLN A 69 3.48 -18.57 -0.28
C GLN A 69 2.58 -18.51 0.93
N GLU A 70 2.11 -17.31 1.24
CA GLU A 70 1.16 -17.08 2.32
C GLU A 70 0.05 -16.16 1.83
N GLU A 71 -1.19 -16.44 2.22
CA GLU A 71 -2.32 -15.56 1.96
C GLU A 71 -2.48 -14.58 3.13
N ILE A 72 -2.29 -13.29 2.84
CA ILE A 72 -2.47 -12.22 3.82
C ILE A 72 -3.75 -11.46 3.46
N GLY A 73 -4.86 -11.89 4.06
CA GLY A 73 -6.17 -11.30 3.81
C GLY A 73 -6.74 -11.67 2.44
N THR A 74 -6.57 -10.80 1.44
CA THR A 74 -7.12 -11.01 0.08
C THR A 74 -6.06 -11.07 -1.01
N PHE A 75 -4.78 -11.19 -0.65
CA PHE A 75 -3.69 -11.25 -1.61
C PHE A 75 -2.63 -12.25 -1.16
N THR A 76 -1.98 -12.87 -2.14
CA THR A 76 -0.92 -13.84 -1.93
C THR A 76 0.43 -13.15 -1.94
N VAL A 77 1.29 -13.52 -1.01
CA VAL A 77 2.67 -13.04 -0.89
C VAL A 77 3.61 -14.21 -1.08
N HIS A 78 4.62 -14.03 -1.93
CA HIS A 78 5.68 -15.00 -2.15
C HIS A 78 6.89 -14.59 -1.32
N PHE A 79 7.23 -15.42 -0.34
CA PHE A 79 8.41 -15.24 0.49
C PHE A 79 9.57 -16.08 -0.03
N THR A 80 10.76 -15.51 -0.02
CA THR A 80 12.00 -16.16 -0.45
C THR A 80 13.12 -15.82 0.53
N PHE A 81 13.81 -16.83 1.04
CA PHE A 81 14.94 -16.68 1.94
C PHE A 81 16.17 -17.29 1.30
N THR A 82 17.24 -16.51 1.21
CA THR A 82 18.50 -16.92 0.59
C THR A 82 19.67 -16.47 1.46
N ARG A 83 20.75 -17.25 1.50
CA ARG A 83 22.00 -16.80 2.11
C ARG A 83 22.74 -15.98 1.07
N GLN A 84 23.09 -14.75 1.43
CA GLN A 84 23.92 -13.87 0.63
C GLN A 84 25.13 -13.49 1.49
N ASP A 85 26.28 -14.08 1.19
CA ASP A 85 27.52 -13.94 1.96
C ASP A 85 27.31 -14.33 3.44
N HIS A 86 27.43 -13.36 4.34
CA HIS A 86 27.32 -13.51 5.80
C HIS A 86 25.91 -13.20 6.32
N LEU A 87 24.98 -12.86 5.43
CA LEU A 87 23.63 -12.41 5.74
C LEU A 87 22.60 -13.39 5.21
N ILE A 88 21.46 -13.46 5.89
CA ILE A 88 20.25 -14.07 5.35
C ILE A 88 19.40 -12.93 4.78
N LYS A 89 19.07 -13.05 3.49
CA LYS A 89 18.19 -12.16 2.75
C LYS A 89 16.81 -12.79 2.69
N GLY A 90 15.82 -12.14 3.27
CA GLY A 90 14.40 -12.46 3.08
C GLY A 90 13.77 -11.45 2.12
N CYS A 91 13.11 -11.90 1.06
CA CYS A 91 12.33 -11.05 0.17
C CYS A 91 10.89 -11.52 0.11
N ALA A 92 9.97 -10.57 0.06
CA ALA A 92 8.54 -10.77 -0.17
C ALA A 92 8.14 -10.10 -1.48
N SER A 93 7.48 -10.83 -2.38
CA SER A 93 6.88 -10.28 -3.60
C SER A 93 5.37 -10.50 -3.64
N TRP A 94 4.62 -9.50 -4.08
CA TRP A 94 3.16 -9.56 -4.15
C TRP A 94 2.61 -8.57 -5.17
N ASN A 95 1.37 -8.77 -5.60
CA ASN A 95 0.65 -7.78 -6.40
C ASN A 95 -0.06 -6.77 -5.49
N ASN A 96 0.31 -5.50 -5.62
CA ASN A 96 -0.28 -4.41 -4.82
C ASN A 96 -1.72 -4.06 -5.28
N ALA A 97 -2.38 -3.15 -4.57
CA ALA A 97 -3.72 -2.64 -4.96
C ALA A 97 -3.77 -1.87 -6.31
N LYS A 98 -2.63 -1.64 -6.96
CA LYS A 98 -2.53 -1.13 -8.35
C LYS A 98 -2.34 -2.25 -9.39
N GLN A 99 -2.40 -3.53 -8.98
CA GLN A 99 -2.08 -4.69 -9.82
C GLN A 99 -0.66 -4.64 -10.39
N MET A 100 0.26 -4.02 -9.65
CA MET A 100 1.68 -3.99 -9.98
C MET A 100 2.41 -4.90 -8.99
N GLU A 101 3.35 -5.68 -9.51
CA GLU A 101 4.23 -6.50 -8.69
C GLU A 101 5.17 -5.58 -7.89
N GLU A 102 5.15 -5.75 -6.57
CA GLU A 102 6.08 -5.11 -5.64
C GLU A 102 6.94 -6.15 -4.97
N THR A 103 8.18 -5.79 -4.67
CA THR A 103 9.11 -6.63 -3.91
C THR A 103 9.76 -5.81 -2.80
N SER A 104 9.81 -6.37 -1.60
CA SER A 104 10.52 -5.80 -0.46
C SER A 104 11.49 -6.83 0.11
N CYS A 105 12.72 -6.43 0.41
CA CYS A 105 13.74 -7.31 0.96
C CYS A 105 14.28 -6.76 2.28
N LEU A 106 14.52 -7.69 3.21
CA LEU A 106 15.16 -7.47 4.49
C LEU A 106 16.40 -8.38 4.60
N TYR A 107 17.34 -7.94 5.43
CA TYR A 107 18.60 -8.63 5.66
C TYR A 107 18.83 -8.76 7.17
N GLY A 108 19.39 -9.88 7.60
CA GLY A 108 19.79 -10.08 8.98
C GLY A 108 21.01 -10.97 9.13
N TYR A 109 21.70 -10.79 10.25
CA TYR A 109 22.80 -11.65 10.67
C TYR A 109 22.23 -12.88 11.36
N PRO A 110 22.60 -14.11 10.97
CA PRO A 110 22.22 -15.31 11.71
C PRO A 110 22.73 -15.20 13.15
N SER A 111 21.95 -15.67 14.12
CA SER A 111 22.46 -15.79 15.49
C SER A 111 23.57 -16.84 15.52
N GLU A 112 24.69 -16.52 16.17
CA GLU A 112 25.79 -17.48 16.42
C GLU A 112 25.38 -18.60 17.39
#